data_AF-A0A914YFG7-F1
#
_entry.id   AF-A0A914YFG7-F1
#
_cell.length_a   1.000
_cell.length_b   1.000
_cell.length_c   1.000
_cell.angle_alpha   90.00
_cell.angle_beta   90.00
_cell.angle_gamma   90.00
#
_symmetry.space_group_name_H-M   'P 1'
#
loop_
_entity.id
_entity.type
_entity.pdbx_description
1 polymer ?
#
loop_
_entity_poly.entity_id
_entity_poly.type
_entity_poly.pdbx_seq_one_letter_code
_entity_poly.pdbx_strand_id
1 'polypeptide(L)'
;METNKNGLKYGKGEKIRRFYKADDPIPWSLAILFGFQQVMVCVSALLVVPFWVADLVCPGQDINIVRVRLISSTFVCSGINTIIQTTFGMRLALLQGTAFAYVPSVISFVNLDGFKCNANGTTYVPPEVYEEKLQIIQGCLIASSFIPMLIAATGLVGKLTKFIGPLTVSPLILLLMISTMPSTVDRIEKHWVAIV
;
A
#
# COMPACT_ATOMS: atom_id res chain seq x y z
N MET A 1 -8.46 43.30 -26.14
CA MET A 1 -9.60 42.49 -25.65
C MET A 1 -9.74 41.36 -26.64
N GLU A 2 -9.30 40.16 -26.29
CA GLU A 2 -9.39 38.98 -27.15
C GLU A 2 -10.41 38.02 -26.58
N THR A 3 -11.36 37.63 -27.42
CA THR A 3 -12.49 36.75 -27.09
C THR A 3 -12.08 35.32 -27.41
N ASN A 4 -11.86 34.49 -26.40
CA ASN A 4 -11.77 33.03 -26.55
C ASN A 4 -13.13 32.38 -26.28
N LYS A 5 -13.43 31.28 -26.98
CA LYS A 5 -14.74 30.65 -27.25
C LYS A 5 -15.56 30.15 -26.04
N ASN A 6 -15.21 30.47 -24.81
CA ASN A 6 -15.88 29.96 -23.61
C ASN A 6 -16.60 31.02 -22.75
N GLY A 7 -16.81 32.25 -23.24
CA GLY A 7 -17.76 33.20 -22.64
C GLY A 7 -17.51 33.64 -21.18
N LEU A 8 -16.36 33.30 -20.59
CA LEU A 8 -16.03 33.66 -19.21
C LEU A 8 -15.31 35.01 -19.17
N LYS A 9 -16.03 36.04 -18.70
CA LYS A 9 -15.50 37.35 -18.35
C LYS A 9 -14.74 37.23 -17.02
N TYR A 10 -13.41 37.34 -17.05
CA TYR A 10 -12.62 37.46 -15.82
C TYR A 10 -12.39 38.94 -15.47
N GLY A 11 -12.87 39.34 -14.29
CA GLY A 11 -12.53 40.62 -13.66
C GLY A 11 -11.07 40.66 -13.22
N LYS A 12 -10.43 41.82 -13.35
CA LYS A 12 -9.08 42.09 -12.83
C LYS A 12 -9.03 41.84 -11.32
N GLY A 13 -8.29 40.83 -10.87
CA GLY A 13 -7.84 40.75 -9.48
C GLY A 13 -7.92 39.42 -8.74
N GLU A 14 -8.42 38.32 -9.33
CA GLU A 14 -8.44 37.02 -8.64
C GLU A 14 -7.20 36.18 -8.97
N LYS A 15 -6.44 35.75 -7.94
CA LYS A 15 -5.43 34.70 -8.06
C LYS A 15 -6.11 33.44 -8.58
N ILE A 16 -5.93 33.13 -9.86
CA ILE A 16 -6.39 31.89 -10.47
C ILE A 16 -5.77 30.72 -9.70
N ARG A 17 -6.55 30.04 -8.85
CA ARG A 17 -6.17 28.72 -8.32
C ARG A 17 -6.06 27.79 -9.53
N ARG A 18 -4.83 27.51 -9.96
CA ARG A 18 -4.55 26.55 -11.03
C ARG A 18 -4.84 25.15 -10.50
N PHE A 19 -6.10 24.74 -10.56
CA PHE A 19 -6.44 23.32 -10.49
C PHE A 19 -6.02 22.70 -11.82
N TYR A 20 -4.89 22.00 -11.82
CA TYR A 20 -4.49 21.19 -12.96
C TYR A 20 -5.41 19.96 -13.01
N LYS A 21 -6.05 19.71 -14.15
CA LYS A 21 -6.78 18.46 -14.37
C LYS A 21 -5.78 17.33 -14.65
N ALA A 22 -6.23 16.09 -14.46
CA ALA A 22 -5.41 14.90 -14.71
C ALA A 22 -4.90 14.81 -16.17
N ASP A 23 -5.63 15.37 -17.12
CA ASP A 23 -5.29 15.38 -18.54
C ASP A 23 -4.47 16.61 -18.99
N ASP A 24 -4.24 17.60 -18.12
CA ASP A 24 -3.52 18.81 -18.51
C ASP A 24 -2.00 18.57 -18.54
N PRO A 25 -1.29 18.96 -19.62
CA PRO A 25 0.16 18.80 -19.69
C PRO A 25 0.85 19.73 -18.69
N ILE A 26 1.40 19.15 -17.62
CA ILE A 26 2.17 19.86 -16.61
C ILE A 26 3.62 20.05 -17.09
N PRO A 27 4.24 21.23 -16.84
CA PRO A 27 5.65 21.44 -17.15
C PRO A 27 6.53 20.42 -16.39
N TRP A 28 7.51 19.86 -17.09
CA TRP A 28 8.33 18.73 -16.62
C TRP A 28 8.93 18.92 -15.21
N SER A 29 9.35 20.14 -14.88
CA SER A 29 9.92 20.46 -13.56
C SER A 29 8.90 20.35 -12.43
N LEU A 30 7.64 20.77 -12.66
CA LEU A 30 6.56 20.59 -11.68
C LEU A 30 6.17 19.12 -11.55
N ALA A 31 6.17 18.37 -12.64
CA ALA A 31 5.85 16.93 -12.62
C ALA A 31 6.83 16.15 -11.73
N ILE A 32 8.13 16.45 -11.84
CA ILE A 32 9.16 15.85 -10.98
C ILE A 32 8.96 16.25 -9.52
N LEU A 33 8.66 17.54 -9.24
CA LEU A 33 8.45 18.02 -7.88
C LEU A 33 7.24 17.35 -7.21
N PHE A 34 6.12 17.25 -7.92
CA PHE A 34 4.92 16.56 -7.42
C PHE A 34 5.13 15.06 -7.28
N GLY A 35 5.87 14.43 -8.20
CA GLY A 35 6.26 13.03 -8.08
C GLY A 35 7.11 12.79 -6.84
N PHE A 36 8.09 13.65 -6.57
CA PHE A 36 8.92 13.57 -5.37
C PHE A 36 8.10 13.75 -4.09
N GLN A 37 7.17 14.71 -4.07
CA GLN A 37 6.26 14.91 -2.94
C GLN A 37 5.39 13.66 -2.70
N GLN A 38 4.83 13.07 -3.77
CA GLN A 38 4.01 11.86 -3.66
C GLN A 38 4.82 10.69 -3.10
N VAL A 39 6.07 10.51 -3.54
CA VAL A 39 6.96 9.46 -3.03
C VAL A 39 7.21 9.70 -1.53
N MET A 40 7.60 10.91 -1.13
CA MET A 40 7.90 11.21 0.28
C MET A 40 6.69 10.98 1.21
N VAL A 41 5.48 11.31 0.77
CA VAL A 41 4.25 11.08 1.55
C VAL A 41 3.90 9.59 1.64
N CYS A 42 4.15 8.80 0.59
CA CYS A 42 3.75 7.39 0.56
C CYS A 42 4.81 6.41 1.08
N VAL A 43 6.08 6.83 1.16
CA VAL A 43 7.20 5.98 1.60
C VAL A 43 6.92 5.33 2.94
N SER A 44 6.37 6.07 3.90
CA SER A 44 6.11 5.55 5.23
C SER A 44 5.03 4.46 5.23
N ALA A 45 3.93 4.67 4.51
CA ALA A 45 2.88 3.67 4.30
C ALA A 45 3.40 2.40 3.59
N LEU A 46 4.34 2.54 2.65
CA LEU A 46 4.96 1.40 1.95
C LEU A 46 5.92 0.59 2.84
N LEU A 47 6.44 1.17 3.93
CA LEU A 47 7.32 0.50 4.89
C LEU A 47 6.55 -0.31 5.94
N VAL A 48 5.31 0.07 6.29
CA VAL A 48 4.53 -0.57 7.34
C VAL A 48 4.38 -2.08 7.11
N VAL A 49 3.90 -2.48 5.93
CA VAL A 49 3.62 -3.89 5.62
C VAL A 49 4.87 -4.77 5.61
N PRO A 50 5.96 -4.44 4.87
CA PRO A 50 7.16 -5.27 4.89
C PRO A 50 7.80 -5.33 6.28
N PHE A 51 7.70 -4.26 7.07
CA PHE A 51 8.16 -4.25 8.45
C PHE A 51 7.38 -5.23 9.33
N TRP A 52 6.05 -5.20 9.22
CA TRP A 52 5.16 -6.11 9.91
C TRP A 52 5.42 -7.58 9.54
N VAL A 53 5.54 -7.88 8.24
CA VAL A 53 5.78 -9.25 7.78
C VAL A 53 7.14 -9.76 8.27
N ALA A 54 8.18 -8.92 8.22
CA ALA A 54 9.51 -9.31 8.71
C ALA A 54 9.51 -9.67 10.21
N ASP A 55 8.74 -8.94 11.02
CA ASP A 55 8.62 -9.24 12.45
C ASP A 55 7.77 -10.47 12.74
N LEU A 56 6.75 -10.74 11.92
CA LEU A 56 5.87 -11.90 12.09
C LEU A 56 6.55 -13.23 11.73
N VAL A 57 7.57 -13.18 10.88
CA VAL A 57 8.33 -14.36 10.42
C VAL A 57 9.41 -14.77 11.44
N CYS A 58 9.82 -13.85 12.34
CA CYS A 58 10.78 -14.06 13.42
C CYS A 58 12.12 -14.70 12.99
N PRO A 59 12.89 -14.05 12.10
CA PRO A 59 14.20 -14.54 11.63
C PRO A 59 15.33 -14.50 12.68
N GLY A 60 15.07 -14.09 13.93
CA GLY A 60 16.09 -14.01 14.98
C GLY A 60 17.17 -12.98 14.67
N GLN A 61 18.43 -13.42 14.60
CA GLN A 61 19.59 -12.55 14.31
C GLN A 61 19.57 -11.95 12.90
N ASP A 62 18.90 -12.60 11.94
CA ASP A 62 18.83 -12.19 10.53
C ASP A 62 17.69 -11.18 10.23
N ILE A 63 17.14 -10.55 11.27
CA ILE A 63 16.01 -9.61 11.11
C ILE A 63 16.31 -8.46 10.16
N ASN A 64 17.54 -7.93 10.18
CA ASN A 64 17.90 -6.78 9.34
C ASN A 64 18.01 -7.17 7.86
N ILE A 65 18.57 -8.35 7.55
CA ILE A 65 18.72 -8.79 6.15
C ILE A 65 17.35 -9.07 5.53
N VAL A 66 16.43 -9.72 6.27
CA VAL A 66 15.07 -9.99 5.80
C VAL A 66 14.28 -8.69 5.62
N ARG A 67 14.34 -7.76 6.59
CA ARG A 67 13.67 -6.46 6.49
C ARG A 67 14.11 -5.68 5.26
N VAL A 68 15.41 -5.55 5.02
CA VAL A 68 15.95 -4.81 3.87
C VAL A 68 15.53 -5.47 2.55
N ARG A 69 15.52 -6.81 2.47
CA ARG A 69 15.08 -7.56 1.29
C ARG A 69 13.60 -7.35 0.97
N LEU A 70 12.74 -7.34 1.99
CA LEU A 70 11.30 -7.09 1.81
C LEU A 70 11.02 -5.64 1.42
N ILE A 71 11.71 -4.68 2.04
CA ILE A 71 11.54 -3.26 1.75
C ILE A 71 11.95 -2.97 0.29
N SER A 72 13.13 -3.41 -0.14
CA SER A 72 13.62 -3.16 -1.51
C SER A 72 12.70 -3.79 -2.55
N SER A 73 12.27 -5.04 -2.34
CA SER A 73 11.31 -5.72 -3.22
C SER A 73 9.97 -4.96 -3.31
N THR A 74 9.46 -4.48 -2.17
CA THR A 74 8.19 -3.73 -2.12
C THR A 74 8.27 -2.42 -2.91
N PHE A 75 9.36 -1.66 -2.76
CA PHE A 75 9.55 -0.42 -3.52
C PHE A 75 9.64 -0.66 -5.03
N VAL A 76 10.42 -1.67 -5.45
CA VAL A 76 10.57 -2.03 -6.86
C VAL A 76 9.23 -2.49 -7.45
N CYS A 77 8.53 -3.38 -6.76
CA CYS A 77 7.23 -3.90 -7.21
C CYS A 77 6.16 -2.79 -7.28
N SER A 78 6.09 -1.91 -6.27
CA SER A 78 5.21 -0.74 -6.24
C SER A 78 5.48 0.22 -7.40
N GLY A 79 6.76 0.50 -7.69
CA GLY A 79 7.16 1.35 -8.81
C GLY A 79 6.74 0.76 -10.16
N ILE A 80 7.05 -0.52 -10.40
CA ILE A 80 6.66 -1.22 -11.63
C ILE A 80 5.14 -1.23 -11.80
N ASN A 81 4.40 -1.60 -10.75
CA ASN A 81 2.95 -1.62 -10.78
C ASN A 81 2.34 -0.24 -11.06
N THR A 82 2.89 0.81 -10.46
CA THR A 82 2.45 2.19 -10.71
C THR A 82 2.70 2.61 -12.16
N ILE A 83 3.85 2.25 -12.75
CA ILE A 83 4.15 2.51 -14.17
C ILE A 83 3.16 1.77 -15.07
N ILE A 84 2.87 0.50 -14.78
CA ILE A 84 1.89 -0.30 -15.53
C ILE A 84 0.48 0.32 -15.40
N GLN A 85 0.06 0.69 -14.18
CA GLN A 85 -1.24 1.27 -13.90
C GLN A 85 -1.46 2.62 -14.61
N THR A 86 -0.42 3.45 -14.67
CA THR A 86 -0.45 4.75 -15.34
C THR A 86 -0.33 4.66 -16.86
N THR A 87 0.34 3.64 -17.39
CA THR A 87 0.53 3.47 -18.84
C THR A 87 -0.60 2.68 -19.51
N PHE A 88 -0.90 1.49 -18.97
CA PHE A 88 -1.84 0.51 -19.55
C PHE A 88 -3.14 0.37 -18.76
N GLY A 89 -3.16 0.77 -17.49
CA GLY A 89 -4.33 0.69 -16.63
C GLY A 89 -5.33 1.82 -16.88
N MET A 90 -5.78 2.47 -15.80
CA MET A 90 -6.80 3.52 -15.86
C MET A 90 -6.27 4.87 -16.36
N ARG A 91 -4.98 4.95 -16.75
CA ARG A 91 -4.28 6.19 -17.15
C ARG A 91 -4.35 7.34 -16.13
N LEU A 92 -4.68 7.00 -14.89
CA LEU A 92 -4.72 7.92 -13.76
C LEU A 92 -3.48 7.70 -12.90
N ALA A 93 -2.88 8.79 -12.42
CA ALA A 93 -1.76 8.78 -11.49
C ALA A 93 -2.20 8.24 -10.11
N LEU A 94 -2.18 6.91 -9.97
CA LEU A 94 -2.49 6.19 -8.74
C LEU A 94 -1.27 5.39 -8.31
N LEU A 95 -0.75 5.71 -7.12
CA LEU A 95 0.33 4.95 -6.51
C LEU A 95 -0.21 3.60 -6.03
N GLN A 96 0.35 2.53 -6.55
CA GLN A 96 -0.06 1.17 -6.19
C GLN A 96 0.86 0.62 -5.11
N GLY A 97 0.36 0.55 -3.88
CA GLY A 97 1.10 0.04 -2.73
C GLY A 97 0.65 -1.34 -2.25
N THR A 98 1.20 -1.76 -1.12
CA THR A 98 0.79 -2.96 -0.40
C THR A 98 -0.57 -2.77 0.25
N ALA A 99 -1.46 -3.77 0.15
CA ALA A 99 -2.78 -3.71 0.75
C ALA A 99 -2.71 -4.02 2.25
N PHE A 100 -2.93 -2.99 3.09
CA PHE A 100 -3.02 -3.13 4.54
C PHE A 100 -4.15 -4.07 4.99
N ALA A 101 -5.14 -4.31 4.14
CA ALA A 101 -6.26 -5.19 4.44
C ALA A 101 -5.87 -6.67 4.68
N TYR A 102 -4.70 -7.10 4.19
CA TYR A 102 -4.20 -8.45 4.46
C TYR A 102 -3.47 -8.59 5.80
N VAL A 103 -3.11 -7.47 6.47
CA VAL A 103 -2.36 -7.51 7.72
C VAL A 103 -3.06 -8.34 8.80
N PRO A 104 -4.36 -8.12 9.11
CA PRO A 104 -5.07 -8.95 10.09
C PRO A 104 -5.03 -10.45 9.76
N SER A 105 -5.16 -10.82 8.49
CA SER A 105 -5.12 -12.21 8.05
C SER A 105 -3.75 -12.85 8.31
N VAL A 106 -2.66 -12.12 8.06
CA VAL A 106 -1.30 -12.62 8.31
C VAL A 106 -1.03 -12.76 9.82
N ILE A 107 -1.57 -11.86 10.65
CA ILE A 107 -1.50 -11.99 12.12
C ILE A 107 -2.20 -13.25 12.59
N SER A 108 -3.42 -13.50 12.10
CA SER A 108 -4.16 -14.70 12.43
C SER A 108 -3.42 -15.97 12.00
N PHE A 109 -2.74 -15.94 10.86
CA PHE A 109 -1.94 -17.06 10.36
C PHE A 109 -0.76 -17.39 11.29
N VAL A 110 -0.06 -16.38 11.79
CA VAL A 110 1.11 -16.56 12.68
C VAL A 110 0.70 -17.04 14.08
N ASN A 111 -0.53 -16.76 14.49
CA ASN A 111 -1.08 -17.22 15.77
C ASN A 111 -1.51 -18.71 15.78
N LEU A 112 -1.43 -19.43 14.66
CA LEU A 112 -1.65 -20.88 14.65
C LEU A 112 -0.49 -21.63 15.33
N ASP A 113 -0.81 -22.69 16.07
CA ASP A 113 0.17 -23.45 16.86
C ASP A 113 1.33 -24.06 16.05
N GLY A 114 1.16 -24.26 14.73
CA GLY A 114 2.22 -24.71 13.83
C GLY A 114 3.15 -23.59 13.31
N PHE A 115 2.74 -22.32 13.42
CA PHE A 115 3.46 -21.16 12.87
C PHE A 115 3.92 -20.17 13.93
N LYS A 116 3.52 -20.35 15.20
CA LYS A 116 3.94 -19.53 16.33
C LYS A 116 5.45 -19.44 16.42
N CYS A 117 5.94 -18.21 16.55
CA CYS A 117 7.34 -17.98 16.86
C CYS A 117 7.57 -18.19 18.36
N ASN A 118 8.34 -19.22 18.71
CA ASN A 118 8.87 -19.41 20.07
C ASN A 118 10.33 -18.95 20.19
N ALA A 119 10.84 -18.24 19.18
CA ALA A 119 12.21 -17.77 19.09
C ALA A 119 12.34 -16.36 19.68
N ASN A 120 13.25 -16.18 20.64
CA ASN A 120 13.62 -14.87 21.18
C ASN A 120 14.62 -14.18 20.22
N GLY A 121 14.74 -12.85 20.27
CA GLY A 121 15.60 -12.05 19.38
C GLY A 121 17.10 -12.38 19.41
N THR A 122 17.53 -13.26 20.32
CA THR A 122 18.90 -13.76 20.47
C THR A 122 19.10 -15.20 19.98
N THR A 123 18.03 -15.90 19.60
CA THR A 123 18.10 -17.29 19.14
C THR A 123 18.41 -17.35 17.64
N TYR A 124 19.36 -18.21 17.27
CA TYR A 124 19.65 -18.52 15.87
C TYR A 124 18.49 -19.35 15.32
N VAL A 125 17.77 -18.79 14.34
CA VAL A 125 16.72 -19.49 13.61
C VAL A 125 17.33 -19.90 12.26
N PRO A 126 17.35 -21.21 11.92
CA PRO A 126 17.89 -21.64 10.64
C PRO A 126 17.12 -21.01 9.47
N PRO A 127 17.81 -20.64 8.38
CA PRO A 127 17.22 -19.89 7.27
C PRO A 127 16.03 -20.58 6.62
N GLU A 128 16.07 -21.90 6.57
CA GLU A 128 15.01 -22.74 6.00
C GLU A 128 13.65 -22.50 6.68
N VAL A 129 13.63 -22.28 7.99
CA VAL A 129 12.37 -22.13 8.76
C VAL A 129 11.70 -20.79 8.47
N TYR A 130 12.47 -19.70 8.35
CA TYR A 130 11.88 -18.39 8.07
C TYR A 130 11.58 -18.20 6.58
N GLU A 131 12.37 -18.80 5.69
CA GLU A 131 12.11 -18.77 4.25
C GLU A 131 10.87 -19.59 3.88
N GLU A 132 10.67 -20.77 4.50
CA GLU A 132 9.44 -21.56 4.31
C GLU A 132 8.19 -20.75 4.71
N LYS A 133 8.21 -20.09 5.87
CA LYS A 133 7.10 -19.22 6.31
C LYS A 133 6.83 -18.09 5.34
N LEU A 134 7.88 -17.43 4.83
CA LEU A 134 7.73 -16.37 3.82
C LEU A 134 7.14 -16.90 2.52
N GLN A 135 7.58 -18.06 2.04
CA GLN A 135 7.07 -18.69 0.83
C GLN A 135 5.60 -19.08 0.97
N ILE A 136 5.20 -19.63 2.13
CA ILE A 136 3.80 -19.97 2.40
C ILE A 136 2.93 -18.70 2.39
N ILE A 137 3.34 -17.64 3.08
CA ILE A 137 2.58 -16.36 3.11
C ILE A 137 2.45 -15.79 1.70
N GLN A 138 3.53 -15.76 0.92
CA GLN A 138 3.52 -15.28 -0.46
C GLN A 138 2.60 -16.14 -1.35
N GLY A 139 2.67 -17.47 -1.24
CA GLY A 139 1.80 -18.38 -1.98
C GLY A 139 0.32 -18.18 -1.65
N CYS A 140 -0.02 -18.01 -0.37
CA CYS A 140 -1.39 -17.70 0.06
C CYS A 140 -1.89 -16.35 -0.49
N LEU A 141 -1.03 -15.32 -0.53
CA LEU A 141 -1.39 -14.02 -1.09
C LEU A 141 -1.61 -14.07 -2.61
N ILE A 142 -0.78 -14.83 -3.33
CA ILE A 142 -0.95 -15.08 -4.77
C ILE A 142 -2.27 -15.83 -5.02
N ALA A 143 -2.53 -16.89 -4.24
CA ALA A 143 -3.79 -17.65 -4.33
C ALA A 143 -5.02 -16.76 -4.07
N SER A 144 -4.96 -15.91 -3.05
CA SER A 144 -6.01 -14.94 -2.72
C SER A 144 -6.27 -13.95 -3.86
N SER A 145 -5.22 -13.49 -4.55
CA SER A 145 -5.30 -12.50 -5.62
C SER A 145 -6.08 -12.97 -6.85
N PHE A 146 -6.22 -14.28 -7.06
CA PHE A 146 -7.07 -14.82 -8.13
C PHE A 146 -8.55 -14.50 -7.92
N ILE A 147 -9.02 -14.40 -6.67
CA ILE A 147 -10.44 -14.15 -6.39
C ILE A 147 -10.84 -12.74 -6.87
N PRO A 148 -10.16 -11.65 -6.47
CA PRO A 148 -10.42 -10.31 -7.03
C PRO A 148 -10.24 -10.24 -8.54
N MET A 149 -9.28 -10.98 -9.10
CA MET A 149 -9.06 -11.01 -10.56
C MET A 149 -10.27 -11.60 -11.31
N LEU A 150 -10.84 -12.69 -10.83
CA LEU A 150 -12.05 -13.29 -11.39
C LEU A 150 -13.27 -12.37 -11.25
N ILE A 151 -13.40 -11.70 -10.10
CA ILE A 151 -14.47 -10.72 -9.86
C ILE A 151 -14.33 -9.49 -10.79
N ALA A 152 -13.09 -9.05 -11.02
CA ALA A 152 -12.80 -7.96 -11.97
C ALA A 152 -13.09 -8.38 -13.41
N ALA A 153 -12.67 -9.58 -13.82
CA ALA A 153 -12.87 -10.11 -15.17
C ALA A 153 -14.36 -10.35 -15.51
N THR A 154 -15.16 -10.76 -14.53
CA THR A 154 -16.61 -10.99 -14.69
C THR A 154 -17.43 -9.70 -14.76
N GLY A 155 -16.82 -8.52 -14.58
CA GLY A 155 -17.53 -7.23 -14.58
C GLY A 155 -18.50 -7.03 -13.41
N LEU A 156 -18.53 -7.96 -12.46
CA LEU A 156 -19.43 -7.94 -11.31
C LEU A 156 -19.17 -6.72 -10.40
N VAL A 157 -17.95 -6.18 -10.43
CA VAL A 157 -17.55 -4.95 -9.74
C VAL A 157 -18.53 -3.80 -10.02
N GLY A 158 -18.99 -3.62 -11.26
CA GLY A 158 -19.92 -2.54 -11.63
C GLY A 158 -21.33 -2.70 -11.04
N LYS A 159 -21.75 -3.92 -10.71
CA LYS A 159 -23.03 -4.17 -10.01
C LYS A 159 -22.85 -4.02 -8.50
N LEU A 160 -21.69 -4.41 -7.98
CA LEU A 160 -21.32 -4.29 -6.57
C LEU A 160 -21.14 -2.83 -6.13
N THR A 161 -20.63 -1.95 -6.99
CA THR A 161 -20.49 -0.51 -6.71
C THR A 161 -21.82 0.20 -6.46
N LYS A 162 -22.96 -0.38 -6.85
CA LYS A 162 -24.29 0.13 -6.48
C LYS A 162 -24.66 -0.13 -5.02
N PHE A 163 -24.08 -1.17 -4.41
CA PHE A 163 -24.29 -1.52 -2.99
C PHE A 163 -23.17 -1.01 -2.08
N ILE A 164 -21.95 -0.87 -2.60
CA ILE A 164 -20.77 -0.42 -1.86
C ILE A 164 -20.68 1.10 -1.98
N GLY A 165 -21.32 1.79 -1.04
CA GLY A 165 -21.27 3.25 -0.93
C GLY A 165 -20.26 3.71 0.13
N PRO A 166 -20.01 5.04 0.22
CA PRO A 166 -19.15 5.60 1.26
C PRO A 166 -19.66 5.28 2.68
N LEU A 167 -20.98 5.09 2.83
CA LEU A 167 -21.62 4.68 4.08
C LEU A 167 -21.19 3.31 4.58
N THR A 168 -20.82 2.37 3.70
CA THR A 168 -20.36 1.03 4.11
C THR A 168 -18.84 0.91 4.10
N VAL A 169 -18.15 1.62 3.22
CA VAL A 169 -16.68 1.61 3.15
C VAL A 169 -16.04 2.32 4.35
N SER A 170 -16.59 3.47 4.77
CA SER A 170 -16.06 4.23 5.91
C SER A 170 -16.01 3.42 7.21
N PRO A 171 -17.12 2.81 7.68
CA PRO A 171 -17.08 2.00 8.90
C PRO A 171 -16.19 0.75 8.74
N LEU A 172 -16.08 0.18 7.54
CA LEU A 172 -15.22 -0.98 7.30
C LEU A 172 -13.74 -0.63 7.48
N ILE A 173 -13.29 0.49 6.92
CA ILE A 173 -11.91 0.96 7.10
C ILE A 173 -11.66 1.31 8.57
N LEU A 174 -12.64 1.94 9.24
CA LEU A 174 -12.53 2.25 10.67
C LEU A 174 -12.34 0.98 11.51
N LEU A 175 -13.16 -0.05 11.30
CA LEU A 175 -13.04 -1.33 12.00
C LEU A 175 -11.71 -2.03 11.72
N LEU A 176 -11.23 -1.96 10.47
CA LEU A 176 -9.94 -2.54 10.08
C LEU A 176 -8.79 -1.86 10.82
N MET A 177 -8.81 -0.53 10.91
CA MET A 177 -7.82 0.22 11.68
C MET A 177 -7.90 -0.10 13.17
N ILE A 178 -9.10 -0.08 13.77
CA ILE A 178 -9.31 -0.42 15.18
C ILE A 178 -8.80 -1.83 15.50
N SER A 179 -9.04 -2.81 14.62
CA SER A 179 -8.57 -4.19 14.83
C SER A 179 -7.04 -4.33 14.83
N THR A 180 -6.34 -3.44 14.13
CA THR A 180 -4.87 -3.49 13.99
C THR A 180 -4.15 -2.57 14.99
N MET A 181 -4.88 -1.68 15.68
CA MET A 181 -4.32 -0.80 16.71
C MET A 181 -3.50 -1.50 17.80
N PRO A 182 -3.94 -2.59 18.46
CA PRO A 182 -3.18 -3.15 19.59
C PRO A 182 -1.77 -3.57 19.18
N SER A 183 -1.65 -4.32 18.09
CA SER A 183 -0.36 -4.75 17.55
C SER A 183 0.46 -3.62 16.93
N THR A 184 -0.17 -2.52 16.52
CA THR A 184 0.52 -1.31 16.07
C THR A 184 1.18 -0.61 17.26
N VAL A 185 0.46 -0.45 18.38
CA VAL A 185 0.95 0.19 19.60
C VAL A 185 2.17 -0.54 20.17
N ASP A 186 2.13 -1.87 20.27
CA ASP A 186 3.26 -2.69 20.73
C ASP A 186 4.55 -2.51 19.90
N ARG A 187 4.40 -2.07 18.64
CA ARG A 187 5.51 -1.87 17.71
C ARG A 187 6.01 -0.43 17.67
N ILE A 188 5.13 0.55 17.94
CA ILE A 188 5.49 1.98 18.05
C ILE A 188 6.57 2.18 19.12
N GLU A 189 6.50 1.44 20.22
CA GLU A 189 7.48 1.49 21.31
C GLU A 189 8.91 1.10 20.86
N LYS A 190 9.03 0.26 19.82
CA LYS A 190 10.32 -0.26 19.34
C LYS A 190 10.87 0.51 18.14
N HIS A 191 9.98 0.99 17.26
CA HIS A 191 10.38 1.62 15.99
C HIS A 191 9.43 2.75 15.58
N TRP A 192 9.68 3.96 16.09
CA TRP A 192 8.85 5.16 15.87
C TRP A 192 8.74 5.61 14.39
N VAL A 193 9.74 5.31 13.55
CA VAL A 193 9.77 5.72 12.12
C VAL A 193 8.82 4.90 11.24
N ALA A 194 8.38 3.73 11.69
CA ALA A 194 7.66 2.80 10.81
C ALA A 194 6.20 3.19 10.52
N ILE A 195 5.61 4.17 11.24
CA ILE A 195 4.15 4.47 11.21
C ILE A 195 3.88 5.99 11.13
N VAL A 196 4.63 6.74 10.32
CA VAL A 196 4.20 8.10 9.89
C VAL A 196 3.32 8.02 8.65
#